data_AF-A0A8C5AKI6-F1
#
_entry.id   AF-A0A8C5AKI6-F1
#
_cell.length_a   1.000
_cell.length_b   1.000
_cell.length_c   1.000
_cell.angle_alpha   90.00
_cell.angle_beta   90.00
_cell.angle_gamma   90.00
#
_symmetry.space_group_name_H-M   'P 1'
#
loop_
_entity.id
_entity.type
_entity.pdbx_description
1 polymer ?
#
loop_
_entity_poly.entity_id
_entity_poly.type
_entity_poly.pdbx_seq_one_letter_code
_entity_poly.pdbx_strand_id
1 'polypeptide(L)'
;MRHDQCNLTTTAITIENMGCLSKELINMTSCGGACGTFTYYSSQMRSLEHTCTCCREMSTSERTVRLICPDSTEVDFTYEHINTCGCLKTECAAAGHAASPGVLKSSRRRR
;
A
#
# COMPACT_ATOMS: atom_id res chain seq x y z
N MET A 1 18.74 -15.25 -10.03
CA MET A 1 17.64 -15.07 -9.05
C MET A 1 17.50 -13.58 -8.79
N ARG A 2 16.33 -13.00 -9.04
CA ARG A 2 16.09 -11.57 -8.84
C ARG A 2 16.10 -11.31 -7.33
N HIS A 3 17.02 -10.48 -6.86
CA HIS A 3 17.07 -10.08 -5.45
C HIS A 3 15.85 -9.22 -5.15
N ASP A 4 15.04 -9.64 -4.18
CA ASP A 4 14.01 -8.80 -3.59
C ASP A 4 14.72 -7.69 -2.78
N GLN A 5 14.63 -6.46 -3.28
CA GLN A 5 15.21 -5.28 -2.64
C GLN A 5 14.05 -4.40 -2.19
N CYS A 6 13.44 -4.74 -1.06
CA CYS A 6 12.44 -3.91 -0.40
C CYS A 6 13.10 -3.18 0.78
N ASN A 7 13.28 -1.87 0.64
CA ASN A 7 14.07 -1.08 1.56
C ASN A 7 13.22 -0.03 2.27
N LEU A 8 13.58 0.24 3.52
CA LEU A 8 13.09 1.38 4.28
C LEU A 8 14.00 2.59 3.99
N THR A 9 13.41 3.69 3.54
CA THR A 9 14.13 4.95 3.31
C THR A 9 13.62 6.01 4.27
N THR A 10 14.53 6.82 4.82
CA THR A 10 14.18 7.92 5.73
C THR A 10 14.39 9.25 5.02
N THR A 11 13.43 10.17 5.14
CA THR A 11 13.50 11.51 4.58
C THR A 11 12.99 12.51 5.62
N ALA A 12 13.74 13.59 5.80
CA ALA A 12 13.36 14.67 6.71
C ALA A 12 12.36 15.60 6.01
N ILE A 13 11.14 15.72 6.56
CA ILE A 13 10.07 16.54 5.99
C ILE A 13 9.42 17.43 7.05
N THR A 14 8.79 18.51 6.63
CA THR A 14 7.87 19.29 7.48
C THR A 14 6.48 18.66 7.40
N ILE A 15 5.83 18.46 8.54
CA ILE A 15 4.44 17.96 8.59
C ILE A 15 3.50 19.17 8.59
N GLU A 16 2.48 19.13 7.74
CA GLU A 16 1.41 20.11 7.70
C GLU A 16 0.06 19.43 7.98
N ASN A 17 -0.72 19.98 8.89
CA ASN A 17 -2.11 19.58 9.12
C ASN A 17 -2.97 20.82 9.39
N MET A 18 -4.00 21.03 8.57
CA MET A 18 -4.93 22.17 8.67
C MET A 18 -4.25 23.55 8.81
N GLY A 19 -3.11 23.75 8.12
CA GLY A 19 -2.34 24.99 8.18
C GLY A 19 -1.41 25.13 9.40
N CYS A 20 -1.36 24.14 10.29
CA CYS A 20 -0.37 24.05 11.36
C CYS A 20 0.85 23.24 10.89
N LEU A 21 2.06 23.69 11.23
CA LEU A 21 3.32 23.13 10.72
C LEU A 21 4.20 22.58 11.85
N SER A 22 4.93 21.50 11.60
CA SER A 22 5.94 21.04 12.55
C SER A 22 7.06 22.06 12.70
N LYS A 23 7.47 22.33 13.95
CA LYS A 23 8.55 23.28 14.24
C LYS A 23 9.88 22.87 13.62
N GLU A 24 10.12 21.56 13.59
CA GLU A 24 11.35 20.95 13.10
C GLU A 24 11.02 19.96 11.98
N LEU A 25 12.05 19.61 11.20
CA LEU A 25 11.94 18.52 10.23
C LEU A 25 11.83 17.19 10.97
N ILE A 26 10.84 16.41 10.60
CA ILE A 26 10.58 15.09 11.17
C ILE A 26 11.08 14.02 10.20
N ASN A 27 11.85 13.06 10.73
CA ASN A 27 12.31 11.90 9.98
C ASN A 27 11.13 10.98 9.66
N MET A 28 10.64 11.06 8.44
CA MET A 28 9.57 10.22 7.91
C MET A 28 10.16 9.04 7.16
N THR A 29 9.60 7.86 7.38
CA THR A 29 10.04 6.63 6.72
C THR A 29 9.10 6.25 5.58
N SER A 30 9.63 5.57 4.57
CA SER A 30 8.88 5.08 3.41
C SER A 30 9.41 3.72 2.98
N CYS A 31 8.52 2.83 2.54
CA CYS A 31 8.89 1.57 1.92
C CYS A 31 8.98 1.73 0.40
N GLY A 32 10.09 1.29 -0.18
CA GLY A 32 10.29 1.34 -1.62
C GLY A 32 11.19 0.23 -2.11
N GLY A 33 10.88 -0.31 -3.29
CA GLY A 33 11.76 -1.24 -3.96
C GLY A 33 11.06 -2.35 -4.73
N ALA A 34 11.83 -3.37 -5.09
CA ALA A 34 11.40 -4.45 -5.96
C ALA A 34 11.09 -5.71 -5.14
N CYS A 35 9.89 -6.27 -5.35
CA CYS A 35 9.49 -7.57 -4.85
C CYS A 35 9.16 -8.53 -6.01
N GLY A 36 9.27 -9.83 -5.74
CA GLY A 36 9.06 -10.89 -6.71
C GLY A 36 7.59 -11.06 -7.11
N THR A 37 7.34 -11.20 -8.40
CA THR A 37 6.05 -11.67 -8.93
C THR A 37 6.31 -12.82 -9.88
N PHE A 38 5.47 -13.85 -9.84
CA PHE A 38 5.62 -15.01 -10.69
C PHE A 38 4.27 -15.59 -11.10
N THR A 39 4.27 -16.26 -12.24
CA THR A 39 3.13 -17.03 -12.74
C THR A 39 3.64 -18.38 -13.19
N TYR A 40 2.96 -19.45 -12.81
CA TYR A 40 3.33 -20.79 -13.24
C TYR A 40 2.08 -21.63 -13.49
N TYR A 41 2.20 -22.66 -14.32
CA TYR A 41 1.11 -23.60 -14.56
C TYR A 41 1.07 -24.63 -13.42
N SER A 42 -0.02 -24.66 -12.66
CA SER A 42 -0.27 -25.68 -11.65
C SER A 42 -1.00 -26.87 -12.27
N SER A 43 -0.31 -28.01 -12.40
CA SER A 43 -0.91 -29.25 -12.91
C SER A 43 -2.03 -29.77 -12.00
N GLN A 44 -1.92 -29.52 -10.70
CA GLN A 44 -2.93 -29.87 -9.70
C GLN A 44 -4.23 -29.08 -9.92
N MET A 45 -4.13 -27.77 -10.19
CA MET A 45 -5.30 -26.91 -10.44
C MET A 45 -5.71 -26.88 -11.91
N ARG A 46 -4.89 -27.43 -12.82
CA ARG A 46 -5.02 -27.34 -14.28
C ARG A 46 -5.19 -25.90 -14.77
N SER A 47 -4.56 -24.95 -14.07
CA SER A 47 -4.69 -23.52 -14.29
C SER A 47 -3.37 -22.79 -14.07
N LEU A 48 -3.30 -21.53 -14.51
CA LEU A 48 -2.20 -20.64 -14.14
C LEU A 48 -2.39 -20.17 -12.69
N GLU A 49 -1.36 -20.28 -11.88
CA GLU A 49 -1.29 -19.71 -10.54
C GLU A 49 -0.40 -18.46 -10.58
N HIS A 50 -0.93 -17.39 -10.01
CA HIS A 50 -0.27 -16.10 -9.92
C HIS A 50 0.12 -15.83 -8.48
N THR A 51 1.35 -15.36 -8.27
CA THR A 51 1.77 -14.79 -6.99
C THR A 51 2.30 -13.39 -7.23
N CYS A 52 1.68 -12.43 -6.57
CA CYS A 52 2.13 -11.05 -6.54
C CYS A 52 2.60 -10.71 -5.12
N THR A 53 3.70 -9.97 -5.02
CA THR A 53 4.13 -9.38 -3.75
C THR A 53 4.48 -7.91 -3.95
N CYS A 54 4.26 -7.09 -2.93
CA CYS A 54 4.56 -5.66 -2.93
C CYS A 54 5.41 -5.29 -1.72
N CYS A 55 6.28 -4.30 -1.88
CA CYS A 55 7.08 -3.75 -0.80
C CYS A 55 6.18 -2.87 0.07
N ARG A 56 5.91 -3.33 1.29
CA ARG A 56 4.98 -2.71 2.23
C ARG A 56 5.53 -2.70 3.65
N GLU A 57 4.89 -1.90 4.50
CA GLU A 57 5.08 -1.88 5.94
C GLU A 57 4.85 -3.27 6.55
N MET A 58 5.84 -3.73 7.32
CA MET A 58 5.74 -4.98 8.11
C MET A 58 5.40 -4.71 9.57
N SER A 59 5.82 -3.55 10.08
CA SER A 59 5.48 -3.10 11.42
C SER A 59 5.40 -1.58 11.45
N THR A 60 4.47 -1.09 12.26
CA THR A 60 4.22 0.34 12.44
C THR A 60 4.17 0.68 13.92
N SER A 61 4.25 1.98 14.22
CA SER A 61 4.03 2.53 15.56
C SER A 61 3.42 3.90 15.45
N GLU A 62 2.57 4.28 16.39
CA GLU A 62 2.06 5.64 16.48
C GLU A 62 3.16 6.58 17.02
N ARG A 63 3.31 7.74 16.37
CA ARG A 63 4.19 8.81 16.83
C ARG A 63 3.43 10.12 16.89
N THR A 64 3.62 10.85 17.98
CA THR A 64 3.02 12.16 18.20
C THR A 64 4.07 13.24 18.04
N VAL A 65 3.76 14.26 17.25
CA VAL A 65 4.57 15.46 17.06
C VAL A 65 3.73 16.70 17.37
N ARG A 66 4.40 17.78 17.76
CA ARG A 66 3.74 19.08 17.98
C ARG A 66 3.79 19.92 16.71
N LEU A 67 2.64 20.41 16.30
CA LEU A 67 2.50 21.38 15.22
C LEU A 67 2.19 22.75 15.81
N ILE A 68 2.72 23.78 15.19
CA ILE A 68 2.49 25.18 15.54
C ILE A 68 1.54 25.77 14.50
N CYS A 69 0.44 26.32 14.97
CA CYS A 69 -0.56 26.96 14.14
C CYS A 69 -0.27 28.46 13.99
N PRO A 70 -0.85 29.14 12.97
CA PRO A 70 -0.63 30.58 12.75
C PRO A 70 -1.05 31.49 13.91
N ASP A 71 -2.00 31.03 14.73
CA ASP A 71 -2.46 31.70 15.96
C ASP A 71 -1.53 31.46 17.16
N SER A 72 -0.35 30.87 16.94
CA SER A 72 0.64 30.51 17.95
C SER A 72 0.20 29.39 18.90
N THR A 73 -0.90 28.70 18.61
CA THR A 73 -1.30 27.51 19.38
C THR A 73 -0.47 26.30 18.98
N GLU A 74 -0.27 25.38 19.93
CA GLU A 74 0.35 24.08 19.69
C GLU A 74 -0.73 23.00 19.66
N VAL A 75 -0.68 22.14 18.63
CA VAL A 75 -1.57 20.98 18.50
C VAL A 75 -0.74 19.71 18.37
N ASP A 76 -1.13 18.67 19.11
CA ASP A 76 -0.54 17.35 18.96
C ASP A 76 -1.11 16.66 17.73
N PHE A 77 -0.22 16.14 16.88
CA PHE A 77 -0.57 15.38 15.69
C PHE A 77 0.06 13.99 15.77
N THR A 78 -0.80 12.97 15.77
CA THR A 78 -0.37 11.57 15.80
C THR A 78 -0.46 10.99 14.40
N TYR A 79 0.61 10.32 13.97
CA TYR A 79 0.69 9.62 12.69
C TYR A 79 1.23 8.21 12.87
N GLU A 80 0.93 7.35 11.90
CA GLU A 80 1.47 5.99 11.84
C GLU A 80 2.86 6.00 11.19
N HIS A 81 3.89 5.64 11.95
CA HIS A 81 5.27 5.59 11.51
C HIS A 81 5.66 4.17 11.10
N ILE A 82 6.30 4.02 9.93
CA ILE A 82 6.76 2.73 9.42
C ILE A 82 8.09 2.38 10.10
N ASN A 83 8.12 1.25 10.81
CA ASN A 83 9.33 0.76 11.49
C ASN A 83 10.13 -0.18 10.59
N THR A 84 9.45 -1.04 9.82
CA THR A 84 10.10 -2.02 8.94
C THR A 84 9.32 -2.22 7.65
N CYS A 85 10.02 -2.63 6.59
CA CYS A 85 9.45 -2.97 5.29
C CYS A 85 9.75 -4.42 4.91
N GLY A 86 8.89 -5.00 4.08
CA GLY A 86 9.10 -6.32 3.49
C GLY A 86 8.20 -6.57 2.29
N CYS A 87 8.45 -7.68 1.60
CA CYS A 87 7.62 -8.13 0.49
C CYS A 87 6.43 -8.93 1.01
N LEU A 88 5.24 -8.32 0.97
CA LEU A 88 3.98 -8.96 1.39
C LEU A 88 3.21 -9.45 0.17
N LYS A 89 2.60 -10.64 0.27
CA LYS A 89 1.72 -11.17 -0.78
C LYS A 89 0.52 -10.25 -0.98
N THR A 90 0.21 -9.96 -2.24
CA THR A 90 -0.94 -9.15 -2.64
C THR A 90 -1.71 -9.86 -3.73
N GLU A 91 -3.01 -9.61 -3.81
CA GLU A 91 -3.83 -10.10 -4.92
C GLU A 91 -3.73 -9.11 -6.08
N CYS A 92 -3.28 -9.59 -7.23
CA CYS A 92 -3.33 -8.82 -8.47
C CYS A 92 -4.74 -8.89 -9.06
N ALA A 93 -5.36 -7.75 -9.33
CA ALA A 93 -6.60 -7.73 -10.10
C ALA A 93 -6.30 -8.24 -11.52
N ALA A 94 -6.90 -9.37 -11.90
CA ALA A 94 -6.79 -9.89 -13.25
C ALA A 94 -7.53 -8.94 -14.20
N ALA A 95 -6.77 -8.16 -14.98
CA ALA A 95 -7.31 -7.39 -16.09
C ALA A 95 -7.85 -8.37 -17.15
N GLY A 96 -9.12 -8.77 -17.02
CA GLY A 96 -9.79 -9.74 -17.88
C GLY A 96 -10.89 -10.57 -17.23
N HIS A 97 -10.93 -10.64 -15.90
CA HIS A 97 -12.01 -11.32 -15.16
C HIS A 97 -12.60 -10.41 -14.08
N ALA A 98 -13.02 -9.21 -14.48
CA ALA A 98 -14.13 -8.59 -13.76
C ALA A 98 -15.31 -9.55 -13.87
N ALA A 99 -15.62 -10.26 -12.78
CA ALA A 99 -16.87 -10.95 -12.62
C ALA A 99 -17.98 -9.90 -12.73
N SER A 100 -18.42 -9.64 -13.96
CA SER A 100 -19.64 -8.91 -14.22
C SER A 100 -20.76 -9.76 -13.60
N PRO A 101 -21.55 -9.23 -12.64
CA PRO A 101 -22.72 -9.96 -12.16
C PRO A 101 -23.61 -10.22 -13.37
N GLY A 102 -23.99 -11.49 -13.57
CA GLY A 102 -24.69 -11.94 -14.76
C GLY A 102 -25.95 -11.12 -15.04
N VAL A 103 -25.96 -10.44 -16.19
CA VAL A 103 -27.21 -9.98 -16.80
C VAL A 103 -27.91 -11.22 -17.33
N LEU A 104 -28.94 -11.70 -16.63
CA LEU A 104 -29.88 -12.69 -17.15
C LEU A 104 -30.44 -12.17 -18.49
N LYS A 105 -29.99 -12.73 -19.60
CA LYS A 105 -30.63 -12.52 -20.90
C LYS A 105 -31.97 -13.26 -20.89
N SER A 106 -33.04 -12.53 -20.63
CA SER A 106 -34.43 -12.97 -20.83
C SER A 106 -34.62 -13.42 -22.28
N SER A 107 -34.63 -14.73 -22.51
CA SER A 107 -35.02 -15.33 -23.78
C SER A 107 -36.51 -15.03 -24.06
N ARG A 108 -36.78 -14.07 -24.94
CA ARG A 108 -38.12 -13.91 -25.53
C ARG A 108 -38.26 -14.91 -26.68
N ARG A 109 -38.90 -16.06 -26.41
CA ARG A 109 -39.50 -16.91 -27.46
C ARG A 109 -40.52 -16.08 -28.23
N ARG A 110 -40.27 -15.79 -29.51
CA ARG A 110 -41.32 -15.37 -30.45
C ARG A 110 -41.88 -16.62 -31.13
N ARG A 111 -43.19 -16.80 -30.99
CA ARG A 111 -44.02 -17.68 -31.81
C ARG A 111 -44.05 -17.18 -33.25
#